data_AF-A0A4V5MWH6-F1
#
_entry.id   AF-A0A4V5MWH6-F1
#
_cell.length_a   1.000
_cell.length_b   1.000
_cell.length_c   1.000
_cell.angle_alpha   90.00
_cell.angle_beta   90.00
_cell.angle_gamma   90.00
#
_symmetry.space_group_name_H-M   'P 1'
#
loop_
_entity.id
_entity.type
_entity.pdbx_description
1 polymer ?
#
loop_
_entity_poly.entity_id
_entity_poly.type
_entity_poly.pdbx_seq_one_letter_code
_entity_poly.pdbx_strand_id
1 'polypeptide(L)'
;MTNFAHLLAHHEHPGKEHAALQQWIEAATADDLPALHGFIQGLEKDRAAVQAGLDLPYSSGATEGINNKAKLLKRQTYGRAGFALLRRRILLN
;
A
#
# COMPACT_ATOMS: atom_id res chain seq x y z
N MET A 1 7.71 -15.16 -14.28
CA MET A 1 7.09 -13.92 -13.78
C MET A 1 8.04 -13.28 -12.77
N THR A 2 8.58 -12.10 -13.05
CA THR A 2 9.34 -11.33 -12.06
C THR A 2 8.41 -11.04 -10.88
N ASN A 3 8.84 -11.33 -9.65
CA ASN A 3 7.99 -11.26 -8.47
C ASN A 3 7.65 -9.79 -8.15
N PHE A 4 6.37 -9.41 -8.14
CA PHE A 4 5.92 -8.06 -7.74
C PHE A 4 6.52 -7.60 -6.40
N ALA A 5 6.71 -8.52 -5.46
CA ALA A 5 7.34 -8.21 -4.17
C ALA A 5 8.80 -7.77 -4.32
N HIS A 6 9.52 -8.26 -5.33
CA HIS A 6 10.88 -7.84 -5.63
C HIS A 6 10.94 -6.41 -6.18
N LEU A 7 9.90 -5.94 -6.88
CA LEU A 7 9.78 -4.54 -7.30
C LEU A 7 9.67 -3.60 -6.09
N LEU A 8 8.97 -4.04 -5.04
CA LEU A 8 8.70 -3.23 -3.85
C LEU A 8 9.83 -3.29 -2.80
N ALA A 9 10.70 -4.30 -2.85
CA ALA A 9 11.76 -4.49 -1.87
C ALA A 9 13.05 -3.69 -2.19
N HIS A 10 13.23 -3.28 -3.44
CA HIS A 10 14.47 -2.67 -3.92
C HIS A 10 14.17 -1.29 -4.53
N HIS A 11 14.21 -0.23 -3.70
CA HIS A 11 14.15 1.18 -4.11
C HIS A 11 15.53 1.75 -4.51
N GLU A 12 16.46 0.90 -4.93
CA GLU A 12 17.86 1.33 -5.11
C GLU A 12 18.10 2.04 -6.45
N HIS A 13 17.20 1.94 -7.43
CA HIS A 13 17.45 2.39 -8.81
C HIS A 13 16.23 3.05 -9.47
N PRO A 14 16.01 4.36 -9.23
CA PRO A 14 14.96 5.13 -9.91
C PRO A 14 15.18 5.05 -11.43
N GLY A 15 14.27 4.39 -12.14
CA GLY A 15 14.31 4.17 -13.59
C GLY A 15 14.32 2.70 -14.05
N LYS A 16 14.98 1.78 -13.33
CA LYS A 16 14.88 0.33 -13.65
C LYS A 16 13.56 -0.27 -13.19
N GLU A 17 13.02 0.26 -12.11
CA GLU A 17 11.78 -0.19 -11.47
C GLU A 17 10.54 0.11 -12.33
N HIS A 18 10.58 1.17 -13.16
CA HIS A 18 9.46 1.53 -14.05
C HIS A 18 9.26 0.52 -15.16
N ALA A 19 10.34 0.14 -15.84
CA ALA A 19 10.30 -0.86 -16.90
C ALA A 19 9.90 -2.23 -16.34
N ALA A 20 10.40 -2.57 -15.16
CA ALA A 20 10.07 -3.83 -14.51
C ALA A 20 8.61 -3.87 -14.00
N LEU A 21 8.06 -2.75 -13.52
CA LEU A 21 6.63 -2.62 -13.20
C LEU A 21 5.76 -2.78 -14.46
N GLN A 22 6.13 -2.12 -15.56
CA GLN A 22 5.41 -2.21 -16.83
C GLN A 22 5.38 -3.65 -17.36
N GLN A 23 6.55 -4.32 -17.39
CA GLN A 23 6.64 -5.73 -17.79
C GLN A 23 5.81 -6.64 -16.89
N TRP A 24 5.76 -6.35 -15.59
CA TRP A 24 4.93 -7.12 -14.67
C TRP A 24 3.44 -6.91 -14.94
N ILE A 25 3.00 -5.66 -15.16
CA ILE A 25 1.61 -5.35 -15.50
C ILE A 25 1.18 -6.06 -16.79
N GLU A 26 2.01 -6.01 -17.84
CA GLU A 26 1.74 -6.67 -19.12
C GLU A 26 1.62 -8.18 -18.97
N ALA A 27 2.56 -8.81 -18.26
CA ALA A 27 2.51 -10.24 -17.98
C ALA A 27 1.27 -10.63 -17.17
N ALA A 28 0.96 -9.89 -16.10
CA ALA A 28 -0.17 -10.16 -15.22
C ALA A 28 -1.53 -9.90 -15.91
N THR A 29 -1.57 -9.03 -16.93
CA THR A 29 -2.76 -8.79 -17.74
C THR A 29 -2.98 -9.91 -18.76
N ALA A 30 -1.89 -10.46 -19.33
CA ALA A 30 -1.95 -11.55 -20.29
C ALA A 30 -2.31 -12.91 -19.65
N ASP A 31 -2.07 -13.07 -18.35
CA ASP A 31 -2.44 -14.26 -17.59
C ASP A 31 -3.95 -14.33 -17.30
N ASP A 32 -4.48 -15.55 -17.23
CA ASP A 32 -5.88 -15.83 -16.86
C ASP A 32 -6.07 -15.77 -15.34
N LEU A 33 -5.86 -14.58 -14.77
CA LEU A 33 -6.05 -14.28 -13.36
C LEU A 33 -7.08 -13.13 -13.19
N PRO A 34 -8.39 -13.41 -13.36
CA PRO A 34 -9.43 -12.38 -13.30
C PRO A 34 -9.45 -11.57 -11.99
N ALA A 35 -9.06 -12.22 -10.88
CA ALA A 35 -8.94 -11.55 -9.57
C ALA A 35 -7.85 -10.47 -9.53
N LEU A 36 -6.84 -10.58 -10.40
CA LEU A 36 -5.71 -9.64 -10.46
C LEU A 36 -5.96 -8.48 -11.43
N HIS A 37 -6.84 -8.65 -12.43
CA HIS A 37 -7.15 -7.61 -13.41
C HIS A 37 -7.69 -6.32 -12.76
N GLY A 38 -8.53 -6.44 -11.72
CA GLY A 38 -9.01 -5.28 -10.97
C GLY A 38 -7.90 -4.52 -10.24
N PHE A 39 -6.90 -5.25 -9.73
CA PHE A 39 -5.72 -4.63 -9.11
C PHE A 39 -4.86 -3.89 -10.14
N ILE A 40 -4.62 -4.50 -11.30
CA ILE A 40 -3.86 -3.89 -12.40
C ILE A 40 -4.55 -2.60 -12.89
N GLN A 41 -5.87 -2.63 -13.07
CA GLN A 41 -6.64 -1.44 -13.44
C GLN A 41 -6.49 -0.30 -12.42
N GLY A 42 -6.43 -0.64 -11.13
CA GLY A 42 -6.15 0.32 -10.06
C GLY A 42 -4.76 0.94 -10.19
N LEU A 43 -3.73 0.10 -10.41
CA LEU A 43 -2.35 0.58 -10.62
C LEU A 43 -2.22 1.51 -11.82
N GLU A 44 -2.88 1.21 -12.93
CA GLU A 44 -2.88 2.06 -14.12
C GLU A 44 -3.66 3.35 -13.91
N LYS A 45 -4.79 3.31 -13.20
CA LYS A 45 -5.56 4.52 -12.86
C LYS A 45 -4.73 5.50 -12.01
N ASP A 46 -3.93 4.97 -11.08
CA ASP A 46 -3.10 5.75 -10.17
C ASP A 46 -1.61 5.76 -10.58
N ARG A 47 -1.32 5.60 -11.88
CA ARG A 47 0.04 5.40 -12.44
C ARG A 47 1.08 6.37 -11.89
N ALA A 48 0.76 7.66 -11.84
CA ALA A 48 1.66 8.70 -11.38
C ALA A 48 2.02 8.53 -9.89
N ALA A 49 1.05 8.14 -9.05
CA ALA A 49 1.27 7.88 -7.64
C ALA A 49 2.09 6.59 -7.43
N VAL A 50 1.83 5.54 -8.23
CA VAL A 50 2.60 4.29 -8.19
C VAL A 50 4.06 4.54 -8.56
N GLN A 51 4.32 5.31 -9.63
CA GLN A 51 5.67 5.70 -10.03
C GLN A 51 6.38 6.52 -8.95
N ALA A 52 5.70 7.54 -8.40
CA ALA A 52 6.26 8.34 -7.32
C ALA A 52 6.58 7.50 -6.08
N GLY A 53 5.77 6.47 -5.80
CA GLY A 53 6.02 5.51 -4.72
C GLY A 53 7.25 4.64 -4.93
N LEU A 54 7.69 4.42 -6.17
CA LEU A 54 8.93 3.71 -6.50
C LEU A 54 10.14 4.66 -6.49
N ASP A 55 9.99 5.85 -7.07
CA ASP A 55 11.10 6.80 -7.28
C ASP A 55 11.52 7.56 -6.01
N LEU A 56 10.58 7.81 -5.11
CA LEU A 56 10.81 8.64 -3.94
C LEU A 56 11.12 7.79 -2.71
N PRO A 57 11.98 8.26 -1.79
CA PRO A 57 12.33 7.55 -0.56
C PRO A 57 11.20 7.61 0.51
N TYR A 58 10.02 8.09 0.14
CA TYR A 58 8.91 8.29 1.08
C TYR A 58 8.03 7.06 1.15
N SER A 59 7.62 6.67 2.36
CA SER A 59 6.68 5.58 2.60
C SER A 59 5.52 6.01 3.49
N SER A 60 4.38 5.34 3.34
CA SER A 60 3.21 5.49 4.21
C SER A 60 3.36 4.76 5.55
N GLY A 61 4.48 4.08 5.80
CA GLY A 61 4.63 3.14 6.92
C GLY A 61 4.36 3.74 8.30
N ALA A 62 4.82 4.97 8.56
CA ALA A 62 4.53 5.67 9.82
C ALA A 62 3.03 5.97 9.98
N THR A 63 2.38 6.45 8.92
CA THR A 63 0.94 6.73 8.89
C THR A 63 0.12 5.46 9.08
N GLU A 64 0.52 4.36 8.43
CA GLU A 64 -0.11 3.04 8.58
C GLU A 64 0.06 2.48 9.99
N GLY A 65 1.23 2.68 10.61
CA GLY A 65 1.48 2.34 12.01
C GLY A 65 0.54 3.08 12.97
N ILE A 66 0.34 4.38 12.77
CA ILE A 66 -0.62 5.19 13.55
C ILE A 66 -2.05 4.67 13.33
N ASN A 67 -2.44 4.41 12.08
CA ASN A 67 -3.75 3.85 11.75
C ASN A 67 -3.97 2.48 12.42
N ASN A 68 -2.95 1.63 12.44
CA ASN A 68 -3.02 0.33 13.09
C ASN A 68 -3.17 0.49 14.62
N LYS A 69 -2.40 1.37 15.26
CA LYS A 69 -2.54 1.69 16.70
C LYS A 69 -3.95 2.17 17.02
N ALA A 70 -4.51 3.07 16.22
CA ALA A 70 -5.87 3.58 16.40
C ALA A 70 -6.93 2.45 16.26
N LYS A 71 -6.80 1.61 15.23
CA LYS A 71 -7.67 0.43 15.02
C LYS A 71 -7.57 -0.55 16.19
N LEU A 72 -6.37 -0.80 16.70
CA LEU A 72 -6.13 -1.66 17.87
C LEU A 72 -6.84 -1.11 19.11
N LEU A 73 -6.68 0.17 19.43
CA LEU A 73 -7.34 0.81 20.57
C LEU A 73 -8.87 0.72 20.48
N LYS A 74 -9.43 0.88 19.28
CA LYS A 74 -10.87 0.66 19.04
C LYS A 74 -11.27 -0.80 19.27
N ARG A 75 -10.50 -1.77 18.75
CA ARG A 75 -10.75 -3.21 18.93
C ARG A 75 -10.67 -3.67 20.38
N GLN A 76 -9.77 -3.10 21.18
CA GLN A 76 -9.69 -3.38 22.64
C GLN A 76 -10.97 -2.99 23.40
N THR A 77 -11.80 -2.11 22.83
CA THR A 77 -13.10 -1.73 23.42
C THR A 77 -14.25 -2.57 22.88
N TYR A 78 -13.96 -3.58 22.04
CA TYR A 78 -14.94 -4.33 21.27
C TYR A 78 -15.88 -3.41 20.46
N GLY A 79 -15.39 -2.25 20.03
CA GLY A 79 -16.17 -1.24 19.32
C GLY A 79 -17.18 -0.46 20.17
N ARG A 80 -17.21 -0.67 21.50
CA ARG A 80 -18.20 -0.04 22.41
C ARG A 80 -17.79 1.34 22.90
N ALA A 81 -16.53 1.75 22.71
CA ALA A 81 -16.11 3.09 23.08
C ALA A 81 -16.61 4.14 22.07
N GLY A 82 -17.32 5.15 22.58
CA GLY A 82 -17.67 6.35 21.82
C GLY A 82 -16.45 7.24 21.52
N PHE A 83 -16.66 8.24 20.67
CA PHE A 83 -15.58 9.10 20.17
C PHE A 83 -14.76 9.77 21.28
N ALA A 84 -15.40 10.29 22.33
CA ALA A 84 -14.71 10.96 23.44
C ALA A 84 -13.69 10.04 24.14
N LEU A 85 -14.07 8.79 24.40
CA LEU A 85 -13.21 7.79 25.02
C LEU A 85 -12.09 7.36 24.07
N LEU A 86 -12.39 7.13 22.78
CA LEU A 86 -11.37 6.81 21.78
C LEU A 86 -10.36 7.93 21.61
N ARG A 87 -10.81 9.19 21.50
CA ARG A 87 -9.93 10.36 21.42
C ARG A 87 -8.99 10.45 22.62
N ARG A 88 -9.52 10.26 23.84
CA ARG A 88 -8.71 10.25 25.07
C ARG A 88 -7.64 9.15 25.02
N ARG A 89 -8.01 7.94 24.60
CA ARG A 89 -7.07 6.81 24.47
C ARG A 89 -6.06 6.95 23.33
N ILE A 90 -6.34 7.75 22.31
CA ILE A 90 -5.40 7.98 21.20
C ILE A 90 -4.42 9.10 21.54
N LEU A 91 -4.89 10.20 22.13
CA LEU A 91 -4.08 11.40 22.36
C LEU A 91 -3.32 11.39 23.69
N LEU A 92 -3.77 10.61 24.70
CA LEU A 92 -3.18 10.59 26.05
C LEU A 92 -2.47 9.27 26.39
N ASN A 93 -2.28 8.38 25.42
CA ASN A 93 -1.52 7.13 25.58
C ASN A 93 -0.10 7.26 25.03
#